data_AF-A0A959RQJ6-F1
#
_entry.id   AF-A0A959RQJ6-F1
#
_cell.length_a   1.000
_cell.length_b   1.000
_cell.length_c   1.000
_cell.angle_alpha   90.00
_cell.angle_beta   90.00
_cell.angle_gamma   90.00
#
_symmetry.space_group_name_H-M   'P 1'
#
loop_
_entity.id
_entity.type
_entity.pdbx_description
1 polymer ?
#
loop_
_entity_poly.entity_id
_entity_poly.type
_entity_poly.pdbx_seq_one_letter_code
_entity_poly.pdbx_strand_id
1 'polypeptide(L)'
;MSKYLKIIFALIVISSNLLFSQSDFRITQEFKSRQRSFEIAIEYAKTPDELNKIRKEIDEFKNEFRGNKELLNRALYPSNFELSFTTLEKKVEYSNKKIEEVATLQTKVTTLKTDFDRVTEELMKLSSEVNVLRNSNLKLMAELKSFRSGYGGSKSKIDSLNNLVAQLKSGISQRDTLIKEIMDNIFMTAEHKIESLNDAELKDLKAKVKSTSLIDNINNLVADNIDFLEASLLNPEDLNVLRNEFTQFHDRWDHFGPKLFGIYSTDPQNKEKLVEIDSLITGWDNALDVSTFKSIFEEFKSHDIVLTPFINGEEFEASLISYINSQISNGNNIQVQKDSEQIFFADNVWNDIVKEKWVPILLNNNLITQEQIANIDSKINEWKENVSGSKSLFIYGIILLLAIIIIVTIIIITKRNKSVKELTDKDNLLDEEYDSDEKLNITIDKGDGEDFDDDDFVDDDPSRN
;
A
#
# COMPACT_ATOMS: atom_id res chain seq x y z
N MET A 1 -27.73 -9.89 43.38
CA MET A 1 -28.97 -10.42 42.76
C MET A 1 -29.80 -11.19 43.80
N SER A 2 -30.31 -10.54 44.86
CA SER A 2 -30.97 -11.31 45.96
C SER A 2 -32.04 -10.58 46.80
N LYS A 3 -32.44 -9.34 46.45
CA LYS A 3 -33.52 -8.63 47.16
C LYS A 3 -34.75 -8.39 46.29
N TYR A 4 -34.58 -7.87 45.08
CA TYR A 4 -35.71 -7.53 44.20
C TYR A 4 -36.49 -8.75 43.69
N LEU A 5 -35.81 -9.83 43.30
CA LEU A 5 -36.48 -11.08 42.89
C LEU A 5 -37.26 -11.73 44.06
N LYS A 6 -36.74 -11.63 45.29
CA LYS A 6 -37.42 -12.14 46.49
C LYS A 6 -38.63 -11.30 46.87
N ILE A 7 -38.59 -9.99 46.62
CA ILE A 7 -39.72 -9.08 46.86
C ILE A 7 -40.82 -9.31 45.82
N ILE A 8 -40.48 -9.57 44.56
CA ILE A 8 -41.45 -9.91 43.51
C ILE A 8 -42.09 -11.29 43.78
N PHE A 9 -41.29 -12.28 44.21
CA PHE A 9 -41.82 -13.60 44.58
C PHE A 9 -42.66 -13.57 45.87
N ALA A 10 -42.32 -12.70 46.83
CA ALA A 10 -43.12 -12.50 48.05
C ALA A 10 -44.46 -11.81 47.78
N LEU A 11 -44.56 -11.02 46.71
CA LEU A 11 -45.83 -10.41 46.28
C LEU A 11 -46.78 -11.40 45.58
N ILE A 12 -46.26 -12.50 45.03
CA ILE A 12 -47.05 -13.54 44.35
C ILE A 12 -47.74 -14.49 45.33
N VAL A 13 -47.22 -14.67 46.55
CA VAL A 13 -47.70 -15.71 47.49
C VAL A 13 -48.86 -15.25 48.39
N ILE A 14 -49.11 -13.94 48.54
CA ILE A 14 -50.08 -13.40 49.53
C ILE A 14 -51.55 -13.45 49.04
N SER A 15 -51.84 -13.81 47.79
CA SER A 15 -53.22 -13.76 47.24
C SER A 15 -54.05 -15.04 47.37
N SER A 16 -53.54 -16.13 47.95
CA SER A 16 -54.14 -17.48 47.75
C SER A 16 -55.24 -17.94 48.73
N ASN A 17 -55.78 -17.10 49.61
CA ASN A 17 -56.83 -17.55 50.55
C ASN A 17 -57.94 -16.54 50.85
N LEU A 18 -58.89 -16.34 49.92
CA LEU A 18 -60.26 -15.87 50.24
C LEU A 18 -61.27 -16.34 49.18
N LEU A 19 -62.06 -17.38 49.48
CA LEU A 19 -63.25 -17.78 48.73
C LEU A 19 -64.42 -16.84 49.07
N PHE A 20 -64.51 -15.68 48.41
CA PHE A 20 -65.72 -14.84 48.37
C PHE A 20 -65.78 -14.08 47.05
N SER A 21 -66.96 -14.10 46.42
CA SER A 21 -67.42 -13.30 45.26
C SER A 21 -66.45 -12.19 44.87
N GLN A 22 -65.55 -12.48 43.93
CA GLN A 22 -64.79 -11.43 43.29
C GLN A 22 -65.70 -10.71 42.30
N SER A 23 -65.80 -9.39 42.41
CA SER A 23 -66.41 -8.58 41.36
C SER A 23 -65.69 -8.83 40.04
N ASP A 24 -66.43 -8.98 38.95
CA ASP A 24 -65.92 -9.08 37.58
C ASP A 24 -64.84 -8.03 37.25
N PHE A 25 -64.99 -6.83 37.83
CA PHE A 25 -63.99 -5.77 37.72
C PHE A 25 -62.67 -6.15 38.39
N ARG A 26 -62.70 -6.72 39.59
CA ARG A 26 -61.51 -7.18 40.33
C ARG A 26 -60.75 -8.25 39.55
N ILE A 27 -61.45 -9.28 39.05
CA ILE A 27 -60.86 -10.35 38.23
C ILE A 27 -60.16 -9.77 36.99
N THR A 28 -60.83 -8.84 36.31
CA THR A 28 -60.27 -8.19 35.11
C THR A 28 -59.03 -7.36 35.43
N GLN A 29 -59.05 -6.57 36.51
CA GLN A 29 -57.90 -5.76 36.92
C GLN A 29 -56.71 -6.62 37.34
N GLU A 30 -56.96 -7.70 38.08
CA GLU A 30 -55.92 -8.66 38.46
C GLU A 30 -55.27 -9.30 37.23
N PHE A 31 -56.08 -9.76 36.28
CA PHE A 31 -55.59 -10.32 35.01
C PHE A 31 -54.72 -9.31 34.25
N LYS A 32 -55.19 -8.06 34.07
CA LYS A 32 -54.44 -7.00 33.36
C LYS A 32 -53.12 -6.68 34.05
N SER A 33 -53.14 -6.58 35.38
CA SER A 33 -51.95 -6.30 36.18
C SER A 33 -50.89 -7.41 36.03
N ARG A 34 -51.31 -8.68 36.15
CA ARG A 34 -50.41 -9.83 36.02
C ARG A 34 -49.90 -10.00 34.59
N GLN A 35 -50.76 -9.83 33.59
CA GLN A 35 -50.35 -9.79 32.19
C GLN A 35 -49.24 -8.75 31.99
N ARG A 36 -49.43 -7.52 32.49
CA ARG A 36 -48.40 -6.46 32.40
C ARG A 36 -47.12 -6.82 33.13
N SER A 37 -47.20 -7.48 34.29
CA SER A 37 -45.99 -7.94 34.98
C SER A 37 -45.21 -8.99 34.19
N PHE A 38 -45.89 -9.88 33.46
CA PHE A 38 -45.23 -10.81 32.56
C PHE A 38 -44.57 -10.11 31.39
N GLU A 39 -45.23 -9.12 30.78
CA GLU A 39 -44.61 -8.33 29.70
C GLU A 39 -43.30 -7.68 30.14
N ILE A 40 -43.30 -7.07 31.33
CA ILE A 40 -42.09 -6.48 31.94
C ILE A 40 -41.04 -7.57 32.22
N ALA A 41 -41.44 -8.70 32.81
CA ALA A 41 -40.51 -9.79 33.09
C ALA A 41 -39.85 -10.34 31.82
N ILE A 42 -40.60 -10.48 30.73
CA ILE A 42 -40.10 -10.92 29.42
C ILE A 42 -39.11 -9.91 28.82
N GLU A 43 -39.38 -8.61 28.97
CA GLU A 43 -38.53 -7.53 28.45
C GLU A 43 -37.18 -7.46 29.17
N TYR A 44 -37.16 -7.73 30.48
CA TYR A 44 -35.96 -7.64 31.32
C TYR A 44 -35.24 -8.97 31.57
N ALA A 45 -35.73 -10.08 31.04
CA ALA A 45 -35.06 -11.36 31.12
C ALA A 45 -33.69 -11.31 30.42
N LYS A 46 -32.66 -11.84 31.09
CA LYS A 46 -31.27 -11.81 30.62
C LYS A 46 -30.77 -13.17 30.14
N THR A 47 -31.47 -14.24 30.48
CA THR A 47 -31.06 -15.60 30.16
C THR A 47 -32.22 -16.43 29.60
N PRO A 48 -31.96 -17.45 28.78
CA PRO A 48 -32.98 -18.38 28.33
C PRO A 48 -33.68 -19.10 29.49
N ASP A 49 -32.97 -19.37 30.57
CA ASP A 49 -33.53 -20.01 31.78
C ASP A 49 -34.55 -19.13 32.51
N GLU A 50 -34.32 -17.81 32.56
CA GLU A 50 -35.29 -16.85 33.10
C GLU A 50 -36.55 -16.81 32.22
N LEU A 51 -36.42 -16.78 30.89
CA LEU A 51 -37.55 -16.84 29.97
C LEU A 51 -38.32 -18.17 30.07
N ASN A 52 -37.62 -19.29 30.26
CA ASN A 52 -38.25 -20.60 30.45
C ASN A 52 -39.06 -20.67 31.75
N LYS A 53 -38.61 -20.00 32.82
CA LYS A 53 -39.38 -19.86 34.07
C LYS A 53 -40.61 -18.98 33.84
N ILE A 54 -40.45 -17.83 33.19
CA ILE A 54 -41.57 -16.93 32.86
C ILE A 54 -42.61 -17.65 32.00
N ARG A 55 -42.19 -18.45 31.01
CA ARG A 55 -43.09 -19.27 30.18
C ARG A 55 -43.93 -20.23 31.03
N LYS A 56 -43.32 -20.93 31.99
CA LYS A 56 -44.04 -21.82 32.91
C LYS A 56 -45.05 -21.06 33.78
N GLU A 57 -44.67 -19.89 34.30
CA GLU A 57 -45.57 -19.04 35.09
C GLU A 57 -46.73 -18.47 34.26
N ILE A 58 -46.51 -18.19 32.96
CA ILE A 58 -47.57 -17.80 32.02
C ILE A 58 -48.55 -18.96 31.79
N ASP A 59 -48.06 -20.20 31.68
CA ASP A 59 -48.91 -21.39 31.54
C ASP A 59 -49.77 -21.61 32.81
N GLU A 60 -49.19 -21.42 33.99
CA GLU A 60 -49.90 -21.46 35.27
C GLU A 60 -50.97 -20.35 35.35
N PHE A 61 -50.60 -19.12 34.98
CA PHE A 61 -51.52 -17.98 34.88
C PHE A 61 -52.67 -18.23 33.90
N LYS A 62 -52.40 -18.88 32.76
CA LYS A 62 -53.43 -19.30 31.79
C LYS A 62 -54.41 -20.29 32.38
N ASN A 63 -53.92 -21.27 33.14
CA ASN A 63 -54.76 -22.27 33.78
C ASN A 63 -55.63 -21.67 34.90
N GLU A 64 -55.07 -20.75 35.68
CA GLU A 64 -55.77 -20.07 36.78
C GLU A 64 -56.98 -19.25 36.29
N PHE A 65 -56.84 -18.49 35.20
CA PHE A 65 -57.90 -17.65 34.67
C PHE A 65 -58.80 -18.33 33.63
N ARG A 66 -58.56 -19.60 33.31
CA ARG A 66 -59.33 -20.36 32.30
C ARG A 66 -60.83 -20.38 32.61
N GLY A 67 -61.21 -20.47 33.89
CA GLY A 67 -62.61 -20.42 34.33
C GLY A 67 -63.31 -19.08 34.07
N ASN A 68 -62.55 -17.99 33.92
CA ASN A 68 -63.06 -16.62 33.72
C ASN A 68 -63.01 -16.17 32.25
N LYS A 69 -62.80 -17.08 31.30
CA LYS A 69 -62.58 -16.79 29.88
C LYS A 69 -63.65 -15.89 29.26
N GLU A 70 -64.93 -16.21 29.46
CA GLU A 70 -66.04 -15.44 28.86
C GLU A 70 -66.14 -14.01 29.40
N LEU A 71 -65.82 -13.82 30.69
CA LEU A 71 -65.73 -12.49 31.28
C LEU A 71 -64.59 -11.70 30.63
N LEU A 72 -63.39 -12.30 30.57
CA LEU A 72 -62.20 -11.65 30.04
C LEU A 72 -62.30 -11.36 28.54
N ASN A 73 -62.95 -12.23 27.75
CA ASN A 73 -63.23 -11.98 26.34
C ASN A 73 -64.03 -10.68 26.11
N ARG A 74 -64.98 -10.37 27.01
CA ARG A 74 -65.76 -9.12 26.94
C ARG A 74 -64.98 -7.92 27.48
N ALA A 75 -64.21 -8.11 28.56
CA ALA A 75 -63.54 -7.02 29.27
C ALA A 75 -62.21 -6.55 28.66
N LEU A 76 -61.65 -7.33 27.72
CA LEU A 76 -60.36 -7.06 27.07
C LEU A 76 -60.46 -6.50 25.64
N TYR A 77 -61.67 -6.21 25.13
CA TYR A 77 -61.88 -5.75 23.76
C TYR A 77 -60.99 -4.54 23.38
N PRO A 78 -60.37 -4.53 22.18
CA PRO A 78 -60.51 -5.49 21.08
C PRO A 78 -59.71 -6.79 21.23
N SER A 79 -58.92 -6.93 22.30
CA SER A 79 -58.25 -8.19 22.64
C SER A 79 -59.21 -9.20 23.28
N ASN A 80 -58.74 -10.41 23.55
CA ASN A 80 -59.47 -11.45 24.26
C ASN A 80 -58.51 -12.35 25.05
N PHE A 81 -59.06 -13.31 25.80
CA PHE A 81 -58.27 -14.20 26.65
C PHE A 81 -57.14 -14.91 25.89
N GLU A 82 -57.45 -15.56 24.76
CA GLU A 82 -56.45 -16.31 23.99
C GLU A 82 -55.42 -15.40 23.32
N LEU A 83 -55.84 -14.24 22.83
CA LEU A 83 -54.94 -13.25 22.22
C LEU A 83 -53.94 -12.69 23.22
N SER A 84 -54.32 -12.49 24.49
CA SER A 84 -53.38 -12.07 25.54
C SER A 84 -52.25 -13.08 25.73
N PHE A 85 -52.57 -14.38 25.81
CA PHE A 85 -51.55 -15.43 25.93
C PHE A 85 -50.72 -15.60 24.66
N THR A 86 -51.36 -15.55 23.49
CA THR A 86 -50.65 -15.57 22.21
C THR A 86 -49.65 -14.41 22.09
N THR A 87 -50.01 -13.23 22.61
CA THR A 87 -49.13 -12.06 22.63
C THR A 87 -47.95 -12.28 23.57
N LEU A 88 -48.19 -12.81 24.77
CA LEU A 88 -47.12 -13.15 25.72
C LEU A 88 -46.17 -14.22 25.15
N GLU A 89 -46.70 -15.28 24.54
CA GLU A 89 -45.92 -16.34 23.90
C GLU A 89 -45.01 -15.80 22.78
N LYS A 90 -45.55 -14.93 21.91
CA LYS A 90 -44.77 -14.25 20.87
C LYS A 90 -43.67 -13.36 21.46
N LYS A 91 -43.96 -12.63 22.54
CA LYS A 91 -42.96 -11.80 23.23
C LYS A 91 -41.84 -12.67 23.84
N VAL A 92 -42.18 -13.81 24.45
CA VAL A 92 -41.17 -14.77 24.97
C VAL A 92 -40.29 -15.29 23.83
N GLU A 93 -40.87 -15.70 22.70
CA GLU A 93 -40.11 -16.19 21.56
C GLU A 93 -39.17 -15.12 20.98
N TYR A 94 -39.67 -13.90 20.83
CA TYR A 94 -38.88 -12.77 20.36
C TYR A 94 -37.71 -12.44 21.31
N SER A 95 -37.98 -12.35 22.62
CA SER A 95 -36.93 -12.14 23.62
C SER A 95 -35.90 -13.27 23.63
N ASN A 96 -36.33 -14.53 23.44
CA ASN A 96 -35.40 -15.66 23.38
C ASN A 96 -34.43 -15.56 22.20
N LYS A 97 -34.95 -15.24 21.00
CA LYS A 97 -34.12 -15.00 19.80
C LYS A 97 -33.11 -13.88 20.02
N LYS A 98 -33.55 -12.77 20.64
CA LYS A 98 -32.67 -11.64 20.97
C LYS A 98 -31.55 -12.03 21.94
N ILE A 99 -31.85 -12.82 22.97
CA ILE A 99 -30.86 -13.30 23.95
C ILE A 99 -29.83 -14.21 23.27
N GLU A 100 -30.27 -15.12 22.39
CA GLU A 100 -29.39 -16.01 21.62
C GLU A 100 -28.47 -15.23 20.66
N GLU A 101 -29.00 -14.22 19.99
CA GLU A 101 -28.22 -13.32 19.13
C GLU A 101 -27.18 -12.54 19.93
N VAL A 102 -27.56 -11.97 21.09
CA VAL A 102 -26.63 -11.28 21.99
C VAL A 102 -25.52 -12.21 22.48
N ALA A 103 -25.83 -13.46 22.84
CA ALA A 103 -24.83 -14.44 23.25
C ALA A 103 -23.85 -14.79 22.12
N THR A 104 -24.37 -14.92 20.89
CA THR A 104 -23.54 -15.14 19.69
C THR A 104 -22.62 -13.96 19.43
N LEU A 105 -23.15 -12.73 19.51
CA LEU A 105 -22.37 -11.51 19.35
C LEU A 105 -21.31 -11.35 20.45
N GLN A 106 -21.64 -11.64 21.71
CA GLN A 106 -20.67 -11.65 22.81
C GLN A 106 -19.52 -12.62 22.53
N THR A 107 -19.82 -13.83 22.06
CA THR A 107 -18.80 -14.83 21.70
C THR A 107 -17.89 -14.33 20.58
N LYS A 108 -18.47 -13.72 19.54
CA LYS A 108 -17.71 -13.12 18.44
C LYS A 108 -16.82 -11.97 18.92
N VAL A 109 -17.35 -11.07 19.77
CA VAL A 109 -16.59 -9.95 20.34
C VAL A 109 -15.43 -10.45 21.20
N THR A 110 -15.65 -11.48 22.03
CA THR A 110 -14.57 -12.08 22.83
C THR A 110 -13.50 -12.70 21.95
N THR A 111 -13.89 -13.44 20.90
CA THR A 111 -12.95 -14.06 19.96
C THR A 111 -12.12 -13.00 19.22
N LEU A 112 -12.78 -11.98 18.67
CA LEU A 112 -12.12 -10.86 18.01
C LEU A 112 -11.18 -10.10 18.95
N LYS A 113 -11.56 -9.95 20.22
CA LYS A 113 -10.70 -9.32 21.22
C LYS A 113 -9.44 -10.16 21.49
N THR A 114 -9.56 -11.48 21.60
CA THR A 114 -8.42 -12.38 21.74
C THR A 114 -7.50 -12.34 20.51
N ASP A 115 -8.07 -12.39 19.30
CA ASP A 115 -7.29 -12.29 18.06
C ASP A 115 -6.56 -10.95 17.96
N PHE A 116 -7.23 -9.86 18.35
CA PHE A 116 -6.64 -8.53 18.41
C PHE A 116 -5.46 -8.45 19.37
N ASP A 117 -5.60 -9.02 20.58
CA ASP A 117 -4.53 -9.02 21.58
C ASP A 117 -3.32 -9.84 21.09
N ARG A 118 -3.55 -10.97 20.41
CA ARG A 118 -2.50 -11.79 19.78
C ARG A 118 -1.74 -11.01 18.70
N VAL A 119 -2.43 -10.38 17.76
CA VAL A 119 -1.80 -9.57 16.69
C VAL A 119 -0.99 -8.42 17.29
N THR A 120 -1.47 -7.83 18.38
CA THR A 120 -0.77 -6.75 19.08
C THR A 120 0.54 -7.23 19.73
N GLU A 121 0.54 -8.43 20.30
CA GLU A 121 1.76 -9.05 20.84
C GLU A 121 2.77 -9.40 19.73
N GLU A 122 2.30 -9.95 18.60
CA GLU A 122 3.13 -10.23 17.42
C GLU A 122 3.78 -8.96 16.88
N LEU A 123 3.03 -7.85 16.79
CA LEU A 123 3.55 -6.54 16.37
C LEU A 123 4.65 -6.02 17.29
N MET A 124 4.52 -6.17 18.61
CA MET A 124 5.54 -5.75 19.57
C MET A 124 6.81 -6.58 19.45
N LYS A 125 6.68 -7.89 19.26
CA LYS A 125 7.82 -8.79 19.04
C LYS A 125 8.57 -8.40 17.77
N LEU A 126 7.85 -8.19 16.68
CA LEU A 126 8.42 -7.83 15.39
C LEU A 126 9.13 -6.47 15.44
N SER A 127 8.53 -5.48 16.11
CA SER A 127 9.17 -4.18 16.36
C SER A 127 10.46 -4.30 17.20
N SER A 128 10.48 -5.20 18.18
CA SER A 128 11.70 -5.48 18.96
C SER A 128 12.81 -6.08 18.09
N GLU A 129 12.46 -7.03 17.22
CA GLU A 129 13.41 -7.67 16.28
C GLU A 129 14.00 -6.66 15.28
N VAL A 130 13.17 -5.75 14.74
CA VAL A 130 13.62 -4.62 13.89
C VAL A 130 14.70 -3.79 14.58
N ASN A 131 14.50 -3.45 15.86
CA ASN A 131 15.46 -2.67 16.63
C ASN A 131 16.77 -3.43 16.88
N VAL A 132 16.71 -4.73 17.13
CA VAL A 132 17.91 -5.58 17.29
C VAL A 132 18.70 -5.64 16.00
N LEU A 133 18.04 -5.91 14.88
CA LEU A 133 18.69 -5.97 13.56
C LEU A 133 19.29 -4.63 13.18
N ARG A 134 18.57 -3.52 13.40
CA ARG A 134 19.10 -2.17 13.15
C ARG A 134 20.40 -1.91 13.90
N ASN A 135 20.44 -2.21 15.20
CA ASN A 135 21.64 -2.00 16.01
C ASN A 135 22.83 -2.84 15.52
N SER A 136 22.58 -4.06 15.04
CA SER A 136 23.60 -4.90 14.40
C SER A 136 24.08 -4.31 13.07
N ASN A 137 23.15 -3.85 12.22
CA ASN A 137 23.47 -3.21 10.95
C ASN A 137 24.30 -1.93 11.13
N LEU A 138 23.96 -1.09 12.12
CA LEU A 138 24.73 0.13 12.42
C LEU A 138 26.18 -0.18 12.82
N LYS A 139 26.40 -1.27 13.57
CA LYS A 139 27.76 -1.72 13.92
C LYS A 139 28.52 -2.20 12.69
N LEU A 140 27.91 -3.06 11.88
CA LEU A 140 28.50 -3.55 10.64
C LEU A 140 28.79 -2.40 9.65
N MET A 141 27.91 -1.40 9.58
CA MET A 141 28.10 -0.20 8.77
C MET A 141 29.31 0.62 9.25
N ALA A 142 29.46 0.80 10.57
CA ALA A 142 30.61 1.49 11.14
C ALA A 142 31.92 0.72 10.86
N GLU A 143 31.89 -0.60 10.99
CA GLU A 143 33.01 -1.48 10.62
C GLU A 143 33.35 -1.34 9.13
N LEU A 144 32.35 -1.38 8.24
CA LEU A 144 32.51 -1.20 6.80
C LEU A 144 33.16 0.15 6.46
N LYS A 145 32.64 1.25 7.00
CA LYS A 145 33.18 2.61 6.81
C LYS A 145 34.62 2.71 7.33
N SER A 146 34.93 2.11 8.48
CA SER A 146 36.29 2.09 9.05
C SER A 146 37.27 1.25 8.23
N PHE A 147 36.81 0.13 7.69
CA PHE A 147 37.62 -0.74 6.84
C PHE A 147 37.99 -0.04 5.54
N ARG A 148 37.04 0.72 4.97
CA ARG A 148 37.22 1.49 3.74
C ARG A 148 38.14 2.70 3.90
N SER A 149 38.25 3.29 5.09
CA SER A 149 39.14 4.44 5.32
C SER A 149 40.61 4.06 5.59
N GLY A 150 40.91 2.79 5.95
CA GLY A 150 42.26 2.31 6.31
C GLY A 150 43.06 1.62 5.19
N TYR A 151 42.89 2.02 3.93
CA TYR A 151 43.24 1.20 2.76
C TYR A 151 44.72 0.79 2.60
N GLY A 152 44.92 -0.51 2.31
CA GLY A 152 46.16 -1.14 1.83
C GLY A 152 45.84 -2.54 1.27
N GLY A 153 45.94 -2.70 -0.05
CA GLY A 153 45.34 -3.75 -0.90
C GLY A 153 45.83 -5.20 -0.76
N SER A 154 45.68 -5.81 0.41
CA SER A 154 45.85 -7.27 0.56
C SER A 154 44.57 -8.02 0.18
N LYS A 155 44.68 -9.14 -0.55
CA LYS A 155 43.57 -10.03 -0.93
C LYS A 155 42.72 -10.49 0.26
N SER A 156 43.34 -10.85 1.38
CA SER A 156 42.64 -11.24 2.61
C SER A 156 41.79 -10.10 3.21
N LYS A 157 42.14 -8.84 2.94
CA LYS A 157 41.35 -7.69 3.39
C LYS A 157 40.14 -7.46 2.46
N ILE A 158 40.28 -7.71 1.17
CA ILE A 158 39.17 -7.65 0.21
C ILE A 158 38.11 -8.73 0.53
N ASP A 159 38.54 -9.94 0.88
CA ASP A 159 37.61 -11.02 1.28
C ASP A 159 36.82 -10.67 2.55
N SER A 160 37.48 -10.07 3.55
CA SER A 160 36.81 -9.58 4.76
C SER A 160 35.82 -8.45 4.47
N LEU A 161 36.17 -7.52 3.56
CA LEU A 161 35.28 -6.45 3.13
C LEU A 161 34.03 -7.00 2.45
N ASN A 162 34.19 -7.95 1.51
CA ASN A 162 33.08 -8.59 0.82
C ASN A 162 32.15 -9.32 1.79
N ASN A 163 32.71 -9.99 2.81
CA ASN A 163 31.91 -10.66 3.85
C ASN A 163 31.11 -9.65 4.69
N LEU A 164 31.72 -8.52 5.08
CA LEU A 164 31.01 -7.45 5.80
C LEU A 164 29.86 -6.87 4.97
N VAL A 165 30.09 -6.60 3.68
CA VAL A 165 29.05 -6.12 2.76
C VAL A 165 27.91 -7.14 2.65
N ALA A 166 28.22 -8.43 2.49
CA ALA A 166 27.21 -9.49 2.40
C ALA A 166 26.39 -9.64 3.68
N GLN A 167 27.04 -9.59 4.86
CA GLN A 167 26.35 -9.66 6.16
C GLN A 167 25.45 -8.45 6.37
N LEU A 168 25.95 -7.25 6.07
CA LEU A 168 25.19 -6.01 6.20
C LEU A 168 23.98 -6.00 5.26
N LYS A 169 24.17 -6.39 3.99
CA LYS A 169 23.07 -6.56 3.02
C LYS A 169 22.01 -7.53 3.54
N SER A 170 22.42 -8.71 4.03
CA SER A 170 21.49 -9.70 4.57
C SER A 170 20.73 -9.15 5.79
N GLY A 171 21.40 -8.41 6.68
CA GLY A 171 20.76 -7.82 7.85
C GLY A 171 19.79 -6.69 7.50
N ILE A 172 20.09 -5.89 6.47
CA ILE A 172 19.19 -4.85 5.95
C ILE A 172 17.95 -5.49 5.33
N SER A 173 18.12 -6.46 4.42
CA SER A 173 17.00 -7.15 3.75
C SER A 173 16.07 -7.87 4.75
N GLN A 174 16.64 -8.50 5.79
CA GLN A 174 15.86 -9.09 6.88
C GLN A 174 15.02 -8.04 7.62
N ARG A 175 15.63 -6.93 8.02
CA ARG A 175 14.93 -5.84 8.72
C ARG A 175 13.81 -5.27 7.85
N ASP A 176 14.07 -5.07 6.56
CA ASP A 176 13.12 -4.48 5.63
C ASP A 176 11.92 -5.40 5.42
N THR A 177 12.15 -6.72 5.42
CA THR A 177 11.09 -7.75 5.46
C THR A 177 10.25 -7.64 6.72
N LEU A 178 10.86 -7.48 7.90
CA LEU A 178 10.09 -7.31 9.15
C LEU A 178 9.29 -6.01 9.15
N ILE A 179 9.84 -4.90 8.64
CA ILE A 179 9.10 -3.63 8.55
C ILE A 179 7.91 -3.77 7.58
N LYS A 180 8.08 -4.50 6.47
CA LYS A 180 6.98 -4.88 5.59
C LYS A 180 5.91 -5.67 6.37
N GLU A 181 6.28 -6.70 7.12
CA GLU A 181 5.33 -7.47 7.91
C GLU A 181 4.61 -6.62 8.97
N ILE A 182 5.27 -5.63 9.58
CA ILE A 182 4.62 -4.67 10.48
C ILE A 182 3.59 -3.84 9.72
N MET A 183 3.94 -3.31 8.55
CA MET A 183 3.03 -2.54 7.70
C MET A 183 1.81 -3.38 7.31
N ASP A 184 2.05 -4.57 6.76
CA ASP A 184 1.00 -5.50 6.35
C ASP A 184 0.10 -5.84 7.55
N ASN A 185 0.63 -6.16 8.73
CA ASN A 185 -0.20 -6.47 9.90
C ASN A 185 -1.00 -5.28 10.44
N ILE A 186 -0.45 -4.07 10.39
CA ILE A 186 -1.18 -2.85 10.78
C ILE A 186 -2.30 -2.58 9.77
N PHE A 187 -2.02 -2.72 8.48
CA PHE A 187 -2.93 -2.31 7.42
C PHE A 187 -3.86 -3.40 6.90
N MET A 188 -3.58 -4.70 7.09
CA MET A 188 -4.50 -5.81 6.83
C MET A 188 -5.79 -5.66 7.65
N THR A 189 -5.68 -5.10 8.86
CA THR A 189 -6.86 -4.78 9.68
C THR A 189 -7.64 -3.55 9.19
N ALA A 190 -7.03 -2.73 8.33
CA ALA A 190 -7.55 -1.44 7.89
C ALA A 190 -7.78 -1.34 6.36
N GLU A 191 -7.48 -2.41 5.61
CA GLU A 191 -7.25 -2.43 4.16
C GLU A 191 -8.44 -1.91 3.35
N HIS A 192 -9.66 -2.06 3.87
CA HIS A 192 -10.87 -1.63 3.19
C HIS A 192 -11.53 -0.37 3.77
N LYS A 193 -10.98 0.25 4.83
CA LYS A 193 -11.82 1.12 5.67
C LYS A 193 -11.16 2.29 6.38
N ILE A 194 -9.91 2.70 6.11
CA ILE A 194 -9.30 3.86 6.82
C ILE A 194 -10.21 5.10 6.80
N GLU A 195 -10.85 5.38 5.66
CA GLU A 195 -11.79 6.50 5.48
C GLU A 195 -13.15 6.29 6.17
N SER A 196 -13.44 5.07 6.61
CA SER A 196 -14.69 4.67 7.29
C SER A 196 -14.46 4.14 8.72
N LEU A 197 -13.25 4.29 9.27
CA LEU A 197 -12.97 3.95 10.66
C LEU A 197 -13.69 4.93 11.57
N ASN A 198 -14.35 4.41 12.60
CA ASN A 198 -14.89 5.26 13.66
C ASN A 198 -13.77 5.77 14.59
N ASP A 199 -14.09 6.75 15.45
CA ASP A 199 -13.11 7.38 16.35
C ASP A 199 -12.34 6.40 17.25
N ALA A 200 -12.98 5.31 17.69
CA ALA A 200 -12.34 4.30 18.54
C ALA A 200 -11.35 3.46 17.73
N GLU A 201 -11.73 3.02 16.53
CA GLU A 201 -10.85 2.29 15.62
C GLU A 201 -9.66 3.14 15.18
N LEU A 202 -9.88 4.42 14.90
CA LEU A 202 -8.83 5.38 14.56
C LEU A 202 -7.85 5.57 15.73
N LYS A 203 -8.37 5.68 16.96
CA LYS A 203 -7.54 5.81 18.18
C LYS A 203 -6.68 4.56 18.40
N ASP A 204 -7.23 3.37 18.19
CA ASP A 204 -6.48 2.11 18.36
C ASP A 204 -5.42 1.95 17.27
N LEU A 205 -5.72 2.32 16.02
CA LEU A 205 -4.73 2.36 14.94
C LEU A 205 -3.58 3.34 15.27
N LYS A 206 -3.92 4.53 15.79
CA LYS A 206 -2.97 5.51 16.33
C LYS A 206 -2.07 4.94 17.42
N ALA A 207 -2.64 4.17 18.33
CA ALA A 207 -1.87 3.52 19.39
C ALA A 207 -0.90 2.46 18.82
N LYS A 208 -1.33 1.64 17.85
CA LYS A 208 -0.50 0.59 17.25
C LYS A 208 0.72 1.14 16.54
N VAL A 209 0.54 2.07 15.59
CA VAL A 209 1.65 2.71 14.86
C VAL A 209 2.65 3.37 15.81
N LYS A 210 2.13 4.01 16.88
CA LYS A 210 2.98 4.62 17.90
C LYS A 210 3.74 3.58 18.72
N SER A 211 3.09 2.49 19.14
CA SER A 211 3.72 1.44 19.95
C SER A 211 4.80 0.66 19.19
N THR A 212 4.69 0.57 17.87
CA THR A 212 5.70 -0.09 17.02
C THR A 212 6.77 0.86 16.52
N SER A 213 6.66 2.17 16.80
CA SER A 213 7.50 3.22 16.22
C SER A 213 7.60 3.14 14.70
N LEU A 214 6.48 2.81 14.02
CA LEU A 214 6.50 2.49 12.59
C LEU A 214 7.09 3.62 11.73
N ILE A 215 6.66 4.86 11.93
CA ILE A 215 7.15 6.01 11.14
C ILE A 215 8.67 6.16 11.30
N ASP A 216 9.17 6.03 12.53
CA ASP A 216 10.61 6.04 12.79
C ASP A 216 11.30 4.89 12.07
N ASN A 217 10.76 3.68 12.16
CA ASN A 217 11.37 2.50 11.52
C ASN A 217 11.42 2.64 9.99
N ILE A 218 10.39 3.22 9.37
CA ILE A 218 10.37 3.48 7.93
C ILE A 218 11.40 4.54 7.56
N ASN A 219 11.43 5.68 8.26
CA ASN A 219 12.40 6.74 8.01
C ASN A 219 13.84 6.21 8.11
N ASN A 220 14.13 5.47 9.18
CA ASN A 220 15.44 4.87 9.39
C ASN A 220 15.75 3.75 8.38
N LEU A 221 14.75 3.01 7.89
CA LEU A 221 14.94 2.02 6.83
C LEU A 221 15.49 2.67 5.57
N VAL A 222 14.84 3.74 5.12
CA VAL A 222 15.22 4.42 3.87
C VAL A 222 16.59 5.08 4.05
N ALA A 223 16.81 5.79 5.17
CA ALA A 223 18.09 6.42 5.46
C ALA A 223 19.24 5.40 5.54
N ASP A 224 19.06 4.27 6.24
CA ASP A 224 20.11 3.24 6.37
C ASP A 224 20.42 2.56 5.01
N ASN A 225 19.42 2.43 4.13
CA ASN A 225 19.63 1.91 2.77
C ASN A 225 20.44 2.87 1.90
N ILE A 226 20.19 4.18 1.98
CA ILE A 226 21.02 5.20 1.32
C ILE A 226 22.47 5.11 1.83
N ASP A 227 22.65 5.10 3.15
CA ASP A 227 23.96 4.99 3.80
C ASP A 227 24.73 3.72 3.36
N PHE A 228 24.02 2.61 3.18
CA PHE A 228 24.57 1.36 2.68
C PHE A 228 25.08 1.47 1.24
N LEU A 229 24.28 2.07 0.36
CA LEU A 229 24.64 2.26 -1.04
C LEU A 229 25.86 3.17 -1.20
N GLU A 230 25.97 4.21 -0.38
CA GLU A 230 27.11 5.12 -0.37
C GLU A 230 28.39 4.45 0.14
N ALA A 231 28.27 3.65 1.21
CA ALA A 231 29.38 2.99 1.88
C ALA A 231 29.90 1.75 1.15
N SER A 232 29.09 1.15 0.27
CA SER A 232 29.41 -0.10 -0.43
C SER A 232 30.06 0.12 -1.80
N LEU A 233 30.57 -0.98 -2.37
CA LEU A 233 30.87 -1.16 -3.78
C LEU A 233 30.15 -2.43 -4.19
N LEU A 234 29.27 -2.33 -5.17
CA LEU A 234 28.29 -3.37 -5.45
C LEU A 234 28.61 -3.99 -6.82
N ASN A 235 28.42 -5.29 -6.93
CA ASN A 235 28.45 -5.94 -8.23
C ASN A 235 27.10 -5.75 -8.95
N PRO A 236 27.03 -6.07 -10.25
CA PRO A 236 25.81 -6.00 -11.05
C PRO A 236 24.62 -6.73 -10.39
N GLU A 237 24.84 -7.96 -9.93
CA GLU A 237 23.79 -8.80 -9.35
C GLU A 237 23.19 -8.18 -8.07
N ASP A 238 24.04 -7.61 -7.22
CA ASP A 238 23.63 -6.97 -5.98
C ASP A 238 22.74 -5.76 -6.22
N LEU A 239 23.07 -4.94 -7.22
CA LEU A 239 22.30 -3.75 -7.59
C LEU A 239 20.92 -4.12 -8.13
N ASN A 240 20.80 -5.17 -8.93
CA ASN A 240 19.51 -5.61 -9.45
C ASN A 240 18.56 -6.04 -8.31
N VAL A 241 19.09 -6.75 -7.30
CA VAL A 241 18.33 -7.11 -6.10
C VAL A 241 17.87 -5.86 -5.36
N LEU A 242 18.78 -4.91 -5.11
CA LEU A 242 18.47 -3.69 -4.35
C LEU A 242 17.46 -2.78 -5.08
N ARG A 243 17.53 -2.70 -6.41
CA ARG A 243 16.51 -1.97 -7.19
C ARG A 243 15.13 -2.62 -7.08
N ASN A 244 15.07 -3.95 -7.16
CA ASN A 244 13.81 -4.66 -6.96
C ASN A 244 13.26 -4.49 -5.53
N GLU A 245 14.13 -4.47 -4.51
CA GLU A 245 13.73 -4.15 -3.13
C GLU A 245 13.20 -2.71 -3.01
N PHE A 246 13.87 -1.74 -3.64
CA PHE A 246 13.42 -0.35 -3.71
C PHE A 246 12.07 -0.23 -4.40
N THR A 247 11.87 -0.80 -5.60
CA THR A 247 10.59 -0.74 -6.31
C THR A 247 9.45 -1.31 -5.47
N GLN A 248 9.65 -2.48 -4.86
CA GLN A 248 8.62 -3.06 -3.99
C GLN A 248 8.33 -2.21 -2.75
N PHE A 249 9.33 -1.52 -2.21
CA PHE A 249 9.14 -0.60 -1.11
C PHE A 249 8.37 0.65 -1.56
N HIS A 250 8.78 1.25 -2.68
CA HIS A 250 8.15 2.42 -3.29
C HIS A 250 6.66 2.16 -3.58
N ASP A 251 6.32 1.05 -4.25
CA ASP A 251 4.94 0.68 -4.55
C ASP A 251 4.07 0.56 -3.28
N ARG A 252 4.65 -0.01 -2.21
CA ARG A 252 3.98 -0.11 -0.91
C ARG A 252 3.82 1.27 -0.27
N TRP A 253 4.85 2.11 -0.35
CA TRP A 253 4.80 3.45 0.20
C TRP A 253 3.78 4.32 -0.53
N ASP A 254 3.68 4.25 -1.85
CA ASP A 254 2.65 4.94 -2.63
C ASP A 254 1.24 4.56 -2.16
N HIS A 255 1.07 3.30 -1.75
CA HIS A 255 -0.20 2.81 -1.23
C HIS A 255 -0.48 3.23 0.24
N PHE A 256 0.51 3.15 1.13
CA PHE A 256 0.33 3.33 2.58
C PHE A 256 0.73 4.73 3.12
N GLY A 257 1.69 5.39 2.48
CA GLY A 257 2.20 6.72 2.83
C GLY A 257 1.10 7.77 2.93
N PRO A 258 0.20 7.92 1.93
CA PRO A 258 -0.92 8.86 2.00
C PRO A 258 -1.88 8.57 3.17
N LYS A 259 -2.09 7.29 3.48
CA LYS A 259 -2.94 6.85 4.60
C LYS A 259 -2.31 7.23 5.95
N LEU A 260 -1.00 7.03 6.10
CA LEU A 260 -0.26 7.50 7.27
C LEU A 260 -0.32 9.02 7.40
N PHE A 261 -0.19 9.74 6.29
CA PHE A 261 -0.31 11.19 6.28
C PHE A 261 -1.70 11.67 6.75
N GLY A 262 -2.76 11.04 6.26
CA GLY A 262 -4.13 11.33 6.70
C GLY A 262 -4.34 11.13 8.20
N ILE A 263 -3.75 10.09 8.78
CA ILE A 263 -3.93 9.74 10.21
C ILE A 263 -3.04 10.59 11.14
N TYR A 264 -1.80 10.88 10.75
CA TYR A 264 -0.76 11.43 11.64
C TYR A 264 -0.32 12.86 11.33
N SER A 265 -0.82 13.49 10.26
CA SER A 265 -0.45 14.87 9.89
C SER A 265 -0.85 15.93 10.93
N THR A 266 -1.72 15.60 11.88
CA THR A 266 -2.10 16.48 13.00
C THR A 266 -1.00 16.62 14.05
N ASP A 267 -0.06 15.67 14.13
CA ASP A 267 1.12 15.76 14.97
C ASP A 267 2.27 16.35 14.14
N PRO A 268 2.76 17.56 14.46
CA PRO A 268 3.82 18.22 13.69
C PRO A 268 5.08 17.36 13.50
N GLN A 269 5.50 16.60 14.51
CA GLN A 269 6.71 15.78 14.43
C GLN A 269 6.54 14.61 13.46
N ASN A 270 5.38 13.95 13.50
CA ASN A 270 5.11 12.85 12.58
C ASN A 270 4.89 13.37 11.16
N LYS A 271 4.25 14.53 11.00
CA LYS A 271 4.10 15.18 9.70
C LYS A 271 5.46 15.46 9.05
N GLU A 272 6.39 16.04 9.81
CA GLU A 272 7.75 16.31 9.32
C GLU A 272 8.46 15.03 8.88
N LYS A 273 8.43 13.97 9.69
CA LYS A 273 9.03 12.67 9.36
C LYS A 273 8.41 12.02 8.12
N LEU A 274 7.10 12.16 7.92
CA LEU A 274 6.42 11.60 6.74
C LEU A 274 6.85 12.34 5.46
N VAL A 275 6.98 13.67 5.52
CA VAL A 275 7.53 14.46 4.40
C VAL A 275 9.00 14.11 4.16
N GLU A 276 9.77 13.90 5.22
CA GLU A 276 11.16 13.47 5.12
C GLU A 276 11.28 12.10 4.44
N ILE A 277 10.38 11.14 4.75
CA ILE A 277 10.37 9.83 4.07
C ILE A 277 10.19 9.99 2.56
N ASP A 278 9.26 10.82 2.09
CA ASP A 278 9.07 11.07 0.65
C ASP A 278 10.36 11.60 -0.01
N SER A 279 11.04 12.53 0.67
CA SER A 279 12.33 13.05 0.20
C SER A 279 13.42 11.97 0.21
N LEU A 280 13.46 11.13 1.24
CA LEU A 280 14.44 10.05 1.36
C LEU A 280 14.21 8.98 0.31
N ILE A 281 12.97 8.67 -0.07
CA ILE A 281 12.67 7.69 -1.13
C ILE A 281 13.26 8.15 -2.46
N THR A 282 13.09 9.44 -2.78
CA THR A 282 13.74 10.04 -3.97
C THR A 282 15.27 9.98 -3.85
N GLY A 283 15.81 10.23 -2.64
CA GLY A 283 17.23 10.10 -2.35
C GLY A 283 17.76 8.68 -2.52
N TRP A 284 16.97 7.66 -2.17
CA TRP A 284 17.33 6.24 -2.32
C TRP A 284 17.43 5.85 -3.79
N ASP A 285 16.48 6.27 -4.63
CA ASP A 285 16.55 6.02 -6.07
C ASP A 285 17.82 6.62 -6.68
N ASN A 286 18.10 7.89 -6.39
CA ASN A 286 19.32 8.55 -6.84
C ASN A 286 20.60 7.87 -6.29
N ALA A 287 20.59 7.41 -5.04
CA ALA A 287 21.72 6.69 -4.45
C ALA A 287 22.00 5.36 -5.17
N LEU A 288 20.97 4.66 -5.66
CA LEU A 288 21.12 3.44 -6.47
C LEU A 288 21.83 3.76 -7.79
N ASP A 289 21.43 4.84 -8.46
CA ASP A 289 22.04 5.30 -9.72
C ASP A 289 23.50 5.68 -9.52
N VAL A 290 23.78 6.56 -8.56
CA VAL A 290 25.13 7.00 -8.23
C VAL A 290 26.03 5.82 -7.83
N SER A 291 25.52 4.88 -7.01
CA SER A 291 26.29 3.69 -6.60
C SER A 291 26.58 2.74 -7.76
N THR A 292 25.66 2.66 -8.74
CA THR A 292 25.85 1.90 -9.99
C THR A 292 27.06 2.46 -10.76
N PHE A 293 27.06 3.76 -11.06
CA PHE A 293 28.14 4.40 -11.81
C PHE A 293 29.47 4.42 -11.04
N LYS A 294 29.42 4.62 -9.72
CA LYS A 294 30.60 4.52 -8.84
C LYS A 294 31.25 3.13 -8.88
N SER A 295 30.44 2.07 -8.91
CA SER A 295 30.94 0.70 -8.98
C SER A 295 31.60 0.41 -10.33
N ILE A 296 31.00 0.89 -11.43
CA ILE A 296 31.61 0.84 -12.77
C ILE A 296 32.95 1.61 -12.80
N PHE A 297 33.00 2.80 -12.22
CA PHE A 297 34.22 3.59 -12.17
C PHE A 297 35.37 2.87 -11.45
N GLU A 298 35.10 2.25 -10.29
CA GLU A 298 36.10 1.46 -9.57
C GLU A 298 36.52 0.19 -10.33
N GLU A 299 35.65 -0.38 -11.16
CA GLU A 299 35.98 -1.50 -12.05
C GLU A 299 37.02 -1.08 -13.11
N PHE A 300 36.89 0.09 -13.73
CA PHE A 300 37.92 0.59 -14.65
C PHE A 300 39.24 0.86 -13.94
N LYS A 301 39.17 1.48 -12.76
CA LYS A 301 40.34 1.81 -11.95
C LYS A 301 41.09 0.57 -11.46
N SER A 302 40.39 -0.54 -11.18
CA SER A 302 41.02 -1.81 -10.80
C SER A 302 41.81 -2.47 -11.95
N HIS A 303 41.53 -2.06 -13.19
CA HIS A 303 42.23 -2.46 -14.41
C HIS A 303 43.23 -1.41 -14.91
N ASP A 304 43.66 -0.49 -14.01
CA ASP A 304 44.60 0.60 -14.31
C ASP A 304 44.13 1.57 -15.40
N ILE A 305 42.82 1.63 -15.66
CA ILE A 305 42.21 2.58 -16.60
C ILE A 305 41.76 3.83 -15.83
N VAL A 306 42.44 4.95 -16.10
CA VAL A 306 42.16 6.23 -15.45
C VAL A 306 41.11 6.99 -16.26
N LEU A 307 39.88 6.98 -15.76
CA LEU A 307 38.77 7.77 -16.28
C LEU A 307 38.57 9.03 -15.45
N THR A 308 37.93 10.04 -16.04
CA THR A 308 37.33 11.14 -15.26
C THR A 308 36.13 10.56 -14.48
N PRO A 309 35.95 10.88 -13.18
CA PRO A 309 34.79 10.40 -12.43
C PRO A 309 33.46 10.80 -13.09
N PHE A 310 32.46 9.93 -12.97
CA PHE A 310 31.12 10.12 -13.52
C PHE A 310 30.07 9.55 -12.55
N ILE A 311 28.86 10.14 -12.55
CA ILE A 311 27.74 9.71 -11.70
C ILE A 311 26.46 9.40 -12.49
N ASN A 312 26.46 9.60 -13.80
CA ASN A 312 25.32 9.35 -14.69
C ASN A 312 25.77 8.84 -16.08
N GLY A 313 24.82 8.45 -16.92
CA GLY A 313 25.09 7.86 -18.23
C GLY A 313 25.78 8.80 -19.22
N GLU A 314 25.42 10.09 -19.21
CA GLU A 314 26.03 11.11 -20.08
C GLU A 314 27.51 11.34 -19.72
N GLU A 315 27.80 11.51 -18.44
CA GLU A 315 29.17 11.66 -17.94
C GLU A 315 30.00 10.40 -18.15
N PHE A 316 29.39 9.22 -18.02
CA PHE A 316 30.03 7.93 -18.28
C PHE A 316 30.50 7.83 -19.74
N GLU A 317 29.59 8.10 -20.69
CA GLU A 317 29.91 8.11 -22.12
C GLU A 317 31.01 9.14 -22.43
N ALA A 318 30.85 10.37 -21.94
CA ALA A 318 31.82 11.44 -22.17
C ALA A 318 33.21 11.09 -21.63
N SER A 319 33.27 10.48 -20.44
CA SER A 319 34.52 10.06 -19.81
C SER A 319 35.22 8.96 -20.61
N LEU A 320 34.48 7.94 -21.06
CA LEU A 320 35.02 6.88 -21.90
C LEU A 320 35.51 7.39 -23.26
N ILE A 321 34.71 8.21 -23.94
CA ILE A 321 35.09 8.79 -25.23
C ILE A 321 36.34 9.66 -25.07
N SER A 322 36.43 10.45 -24.01
CA SER A 322 37.61 11.27 -23.71
C SER A 322 38.86 10.41 -23.50
N TYR A 323 38.75 9.34 -22.71
CA TYR A 323 39.82 8.37 -22.52
C TYR A 323 40.28 7.77 -23.85
N ILE A 324 39.35 7.23 -24.66
CA ILE A 324 39.66 6.62 -25.96
C ILE A 324 40.35 7.63 -26.89
N ASN A 325 39.83 8.87 -26.99
CA ASN A 325 40.44 9.92 -27.80
C ASN A 325 41.87 10.26 -27.36
N SER A 326 42.14 10.23 -26.05
CA SER A 326 43.47 10.44 -25.52
C SER A 326 44.44 9.31 -25.90
N GLN A 327 43.96 8.06 -25.91
CA GLN A 327 44.75 6.90 -26.36
C GLN A 327 45.05 6.95 -27.87
N ILE A 328 44.11 7.43 -28.68
CA ILE A 328 44.32 7.67 -30.11
C ILE A 328 45.37 8.79 -30.32
N SER A 329 45.32 9.87 -29.52
CA SER A 329 46.12 11.09 -29.73
C SER A 329 47.54 11.01 -29.16
N ASN A 330 47.78 10.34 -28.03
CA ASN A 330 49.07 10.29 -27.32
C ASN A 330 50.11 9.35 -27.95
N GLY A 331 50.13 9.27 -29.29
CA GLY A 331 50.77 8.23 -30.08
C GLY A 331 52.31 8.12 -30.08
N ASN A 332 53.03 8.41 -28.99
CA ASN A 332 54.45 8.15 -28.83
C ASN A 332 54.70 6.82 -28.09
N ASN A 333 54.80 5.71 -28.84
CA ASN A 333 55.62 4.50 -28.61
C ASN A 333 55.13 3.32 -29.47
N ILE A 334 55.97 2.29 -29.56
CA ILE A 334 55.98 1.13 -30.48
C ILE A 334 54.60 0.52 -30.78
N GLN A 335 54.30 0.28 -32.06
CA GLN A 335 53.00 -0.21 -32.59
C GLN A 335 52.42 -1.43 -31.84
N VAL A 336 53.26 -2.41 -31.50
CA VAL A 336 52.87 -3.65 -30.82
C VAL A 336 52.26 -3.39 -29.44
N GLN A 337 52.74 -2.37 -28.72
CA GLN A 337 52.24 -2.01 -27.41
C GLN A 337 50.83 -1.37 -27.51
N LYS A 338 50.60 -0.55 -28.53
CA LYS A 338 49.28 0.02 -28.82
C LYS A 338 48.24 -1.05 -29.17
N ASP A 339 48.62 -2.05 -29.97
CA ASP A 339 47.71 -3.15 -30.31
C ASP A 339 47.32 -3.93 -29.04
N SER A 340 48.28 -4.20 -28.15
CA SER A 340 48.00 -4.91 -26.90
C SER A 340 47.11 -4.12 -25.94
N GLU A 341 47.29 -2.80 -25.81
CA GLU A 341 46.48 -1.94 -24.94
C GLU A 341 45.04 -1.80 -25.46
N GLN A 342 44.89 -1.62 -26.78
CA GLN A 342 43.57 -1.55 -27.42
C GLN A 342 42.80 -2.87 -27.30
N ILE A 343 43.46 -4.00 -27.57
CA ILE A 343 42.84 -5.33 -27.44
C ILE A 343 42.45 -5.59 -25.99
N PHE A 344 43.34 -5.31 -25.03
CA PHE A 344 43.04 -5.48 -23.60
C PHE A 344 41.84 -4.64 -23.18
N PHE A 345 41.80 -3.35 -23.54
CA PHE A 345 40.66 -2.50 -23.22
C PHE A 345 39.36 -3.01 -23.86
N ALA A 346 39.38 -3.28 -25.16
CA ALA A 346 38.18 -3.64 -25.90
C ALA A 346 37.61 -5.00 -25.49
N ASP A 347 38.47 -6.02 -25.42
CA ASP A 347 38.04 -7.38 -25.16
C ASP A 347 37.87 -7.63 -23.65
N ASN A 348 38.90 -7.35 -22.84
CA ASN A 348 38.89 -7.73 -21.43
C ASN A 348 38.11 -6.77 -20.52
N VAL A 349 38.05 -5.48 -20.83
CA VAL A 349 37.38 -4.50 -19.95
C VAL A 349 36.02 -4.10 -20.51
N TRP A 350 35.97 -3.62 -21.74
CA TRP A 350 34.72 -3.18 -22.33
C TRP A 350 33.79 -4.36 -22.61
N ASN A 351 34.20 -5.38 -23.38
CA ASN A 351 33.32 -6.47 -23.76
C ASN A 351 33.00 -7.42 -22.58
N ASP A 352 34.02 -8.01 -21.95
CA ASP A 352 33.86 -9.07 -20.94
C ASP A 352 33.30 -8.57 -19.59
N ILE A 353 33.52 -7.31 -19.24
CA ILE A 353 33.12 -6.78 -17.93
C ILE A 353 31.95 -5.80 -18.09
N VAL A 354 32.15 -4.72 -18.83
CA VAL A 354 31.17 -3.63 -18.89
C VAL A 354 29.97 -4.00 -19.76
N LYS A 355 30.19 -4.49 -20.97
CA LYS A 355 29.14 -4.79 -21.94
C LYS A 355 28.38 -6.06 -21.59
N GLU A 356 29.08 -7.09 -21.11
CA GLU A 356 28.43 -8.33 -20.71
C GLU A 356 27.65 -8.18 -19.38
N LYS A 357 28.22 -7.52 -18.37
CA LYS A 357 27.66 -7.54 -17.01
C LYS A 357 26.90 -6.26 -16.64
N TRP A 358 27.42 -5.09 -17.01
CA TRP A 358 26.86 -3.80 -16.58
C TRP A 358 25.80 -3.27 -17.55
N VAL A 359 26.05 -3.30 -18.86
CA VAL A 359 25.15 -2.76 -19.88
C VAL A 359 23.72 -3.31 -19.79
N PRO A 360 23.47 -4.62 -19.58
CA PRO A 360 22.10 -5.12 -19.42
C PRO A 360 21.34 -4.44 -18.27
N ILE A 361 22.02 -4.19 -17.15
CA ILE A 361 21.44 -3.53 -15.99
C ILE A 361 21.23 -2.04 -16.25
N LEU A 362 22.21 -1.37 -16.86
CA LEU A 362 22.09 0.04 -17.21
C LEU A 362 20.91 0.29 -18.16
N LEU A 363 20.73 -0.56 -19.16
CA LEU A 363 19.62 -0.47 -20.12
C LEU A 363 18.27 -0.78 -19.49
N ASN A 364 18.17 -1.87 -18.73
CA ASN A 364 16.92 -2.26 -18.10
C ASN A 364 16.39 -1.22 -17.10
N ASN A 365 17.30 -0.42 -16.52
CA ASN A 365 16.98 0.65 -15.58
C ASN A 365 17.03 2.05 -16.21
N ASN A 366 17.10 2.15 -17.55
CA ASN A 366 17.14 3.42 -18.29
C ASN A 366 18.27 4.39 -17.87
N LEU A 367 19.39 3.86 -17.37
CA LEU A 367 20.56 4.65 -16.94
C LEU A 367 21.49 5.02 -18.10
N ILE A 368 21.38 4.28 -19.20
CA ILE A 368 22.07 4.54 -20.46
C ILE A 368 21.16 4.19 -21.63
N THR A 369 21.39 4.79 -22.79
CA THR A 369 20.66 4.45 -24.02
C THR A 369 21.47 3.54 -24.95
N GLN A 370 20.78 2.88 -25.89
CA GLN A 370 21.43 2.11 -26.96
C GLN A 370 22.33 2.98 -27.84
N GLU A 371 21.98 4.26 -28.02
CA GLU A 371 22.77 5.21 -28.80
C GLU A 371 24.12 5.48 -28.14
N GLN A 372 24.14 5.70 -26.83
CA GLN A 372 25.38 5.94 -26.09
C GLN A 372 26.32 4.73 -26.14
N ILE A 373 25.78 3.51 -26.04
CA ILE A 373 26.56 2.28 -26.21
C ILE A 373 27.14 2.20 -27.63
N ALA A 374 26.33 2.50 -28.65
CA ALA A 374 26.78 2.49 -30.04
C ALA A 374 27.86 3.55 -30.31
N ASN A 375 27.78 4.71 -29.68
CA ASN A 375 28.80 5.75 -29.76
C ASN A 375 30.13 5.28 -29.16
N ILE A 376 30.09 4.64 -28.00
CA ILE A 376 31.29 4.07 -27.36
C ILE A 376 31.88 2.96 -28.24
N ASP A 377 31.06 2.00 -28.70
CA ASP A 377 31.50 0.92 -29.61
C ASP A 377 32.13 1.49 -30.90
N SER A 378 31.53 2.53 -31.47
CA SER A 378 32.05 3.22 -32.66
C SER A 378 33.44 3.81 -32.39
N LYS A 379 33.64 4.46 -31.24
CA LYS A 379 34.94 5.01 -30.85
C LYS A 379 36.00 3.96 -30.54
N ILE A 380 35.62 2.83 -29.96
CA ILE A 380 36.53 1.70 -29.78
C ILE A 380 36.97 1.13 -31.14
N ASN A 381 36.06 1.03 -32.10
CA ASN A 381 36.39 0.59 -33.46
C ASN A 381 37.30 1.59 -34.18
N GLU A 382 37.04 2.89 -34.06
CA GLU A 382 37.92 3.93 -34.59
C GLU A 382 39.34 3.83 -34.00
N TRP A 383 39.44 3.56 -32.69
CA TRP A 383 40.73 3.29 -32.06
C TRP A 383 41.42 2.06 -32.67
N LYS A 384 40.70 0.95 -32.82
CA LYS A 384 41.20 -0.27 -33.46
C LYS A 384 41.72 -0.01 -34.88
N GLU A 385 40.98 0.72 -35.72
CA GLU A 385 41.41 1.03 -37.09
C GLU A 385 42.68 1.88 -37.14
N ASN A 386 42.81 2.84 -36.22
CA ASN A 386 43.99 3.70 -36.10
C ASN A 386 45.24 2.91 -35.68
N VAL A 387 45.09 1.85 -34.88
CA VAL A 387 46.23 1.03 -34.45
C VAL A 387 46.48 -0.14 -35.43
N SER A 388 45.47 -0.76 -36.02
CA SER A 388 45.69 -1.87 -36.97
C SER A 388 46.10 -1.43 -38.38
N GLY A 389 46.03 -0.13 -38.70
CA GLY A 389 46.37 0.42 -40.03
C GLY A 389 45.42 -0.01 -41.17
N SER A 390 44.33 -0.72 -40.84
CA SER A 390 43.34 -1.24 -41.77
C SER A 390 42.01 -0.54 -41.54
N LYS A 391 41.62 0.35 -42.46
CA LYS A 391 40.28 0.98 -42.46
C LYS A 391 39.24 -0.08 -42.85
N SER A 392 38.39 -0.50 -41.92
CA SER A 392 37.41 -1.56 -42.14
C SER A 392 36.10 -0.96 -42.65
N LEU A 393 35.55 -1.49 -43.75
CA LEU A 393 34.29 -1.04 -44.35
C LEU A 393 33.05 -1.33 -43.47
N PHE A 394 33.22 -1.95 -42.30
CA PHE A 394 32.15 -2.33 -41.38
C PHE A 394 31.38 -1.13 -40.79
N ILE A 395 32.03 0.04 -40.66
CA ILE A 395 31.42 1.29 -40.18
C ILE A 395 30.25 1.72 -41.07
N TYR A 396 30.35 1.53 -42.39
CA TYR A 396 29.26 1.84 -43.33
C TYR A 396 28.07 0.88 -43.18
N GLY A 397 28.30 -0.36 -42.74
CA GLY A 397 27.24 -1.34 -42.49
C GLY A 397 26.40 -1.01 -41.25
N ILE A 398 27.03 -0.49 -40.19
CA ILE A 398 26.34 -0.09 -38.95
C ILE A 398 25.52 1.18 -39.17
N ILE A 399 26.05 2.16 -39.92
CA ILE A 399 25.33 3.39 -40.30
C ILE A 399 24.09 3.05 -41.16
N LEU A 400 24.19 2.07 -42.06
CA LEU A 400 23.05 1.60 -42.86
C LEU A 400 21.96 0.96 -41.99
N LEU A 401 22.36 0.19 -40.97
CA LEU A 401 21.43 -0.47 -40.05
C LEU A 401 20.69 0.54 -39.16
N LEU A 402 21.36 1.61 -38.72
CA LEU A 402 20.76 2.75 -38.01
C LEU A 402 19.75 3.52 -38.87
N ALA A 403 20.06 3.75 -40.15
CA ALA A 403 19.11 4.39 -41.07
C ALA A 403 17.82 3.56 -41.24
N ILE A 404 17.94 2.23 -41.28
CA ILE A 404 16.80 1.32 -41.39
C ILE A 404 15.95 1.35 -40.10
N ILE A 405 16.58 1.34 -38.93
CA ILE A 405 15.86 1.41 -37.65
C ILE A 405 15.08 2.73 -37.54
N ILE A 406 15.71 3.88 -37.87
CA ILE A 406 15.04 5.20 -37.86
C ILE A 406 13.83 5.22 -38.80
N ILE A 407 13.95 4.63 -39.99
CA ILE A 407 12.83 4.52 -40.94
C ILE A 407 11.69 3.69 -40.32
N VAL A 408 12.00 2.59 -39.63
CA VAL A 408 11.00 1.73 -39.00
C VAL A 408 10.32 2.42 -37.81
N THR A 409 11.04 3.12 -36.93
CA THR A 409 10.44 3.88 -35.83
C THR A 409 9.58 5.04 -36.33
N ILE A 410 10.01 5.76 -37.37
CA ILE A 410 9.20 6.82 -37.99
C ILE A 410 7.92 6.25 -38.61
N ILE A 411 7.98 5.09 -39.27
CA ILE A 411 6.80 4.42 -39.84
C ILE A 411 5.83 3.99 -38.74
N ILE A 412 6.31 3.49 -37.60
CA ILE A 412 5.46 3.06 -36.48
C ILE A 412 4.78 4.27 -35.82
N ILE A 413 5.51 5.36 -35.60
CA ILE A 413 4.98 6.59 -34.98
C ILE A 413 3.97 7.28 -35.91
N THR A 414 4.27 7.37 -37.21
CA THR A 414 3.35 7.97 -38.19
C THR A 414 2.09 7.13 -38.41
N LYS A 415 2.18 5.79 -38.35
CA LYS A 415 0.98 4.92 -38.37
C LYS A 415 0.10 5.11 -37.14
N ARG A 416 0.68 5.21 -35.93
CA ARG A 416 -0.09 5.45 -34.68
C ARG A 416 -0.85 6.77 -34.73
N ASN A 417 -0.23 7.83 -35.25
CA ASN A 417 -0.88 9.14 -35.35
C ASN A 417 -1.98 9.19 -36.43
N LYS A 418 -1.86 8.39 -37.51
CA LYS A 418 -2.90 8.31 -38.55
C LYS A 418 -4.15 7.57 -38.06
N SER A 419 -3.99 6.52 -37.26
CA SER A 419 -5.11 5.81 -36.62
C SER A 419 -5.82 6.64 -35.56
N VAL A 420 -5.11 7.50 -34.83
CA VAL A 420 -5.74 8.44 -33.88
C VAL A 420 -6.51 9.52 -34.62
N LYS A 421 -5.96 10.06 -35.72
CA LYS A 421 -6.64 11.08 -36.53
C LYS A 421 -7.88 10.57 -37.27
N GLU A 422 -7.88 9.32 -37.75
CA GLU A 422 -9.08 8.69 -38.34
C GLU A 422 -10.19 8.40 -37.31
N LEU A 423 -9.87 8.29 -36.02
CA LEU A 423 -10.85 8.16 -34.94
C LEU A 423 -11.42 9.54 -34.56
N THR A 424 -10.57 10.57 -34.46
CA THR A 424 -11.02 11.94 -34.16
C THR A 424 -11.77 12.60 -35.31
N ASP A 425 -11.40 12.33 -36.56
CA ASP A 425 -12.12 12.85 -37.75
C ASP A 425 -13.46 12.11 -37.96
N LYS A 426 -13.62 10.88 -37.44
CA LYS A 426 -14.92 10.16 -37.47
C LYS A 426 -15.88 10.63 -36.38
N ASP A 427 -15.36 11.00 -35.20
CA ASP A 427 -16.19 11.59 -34.14
C ASP A 427 -16.63 13.02 -34.51
N ASN A 428 -15.76 13.81 -35.16
CA ASN A 428 -16.12 15.15 -35.65
C ASN A 428 -17.06 15.16 -36.88
N LEU A 429 -17.18 14.04 -37.61
CA LEU A 429 -18.08 13.92 -38.77
C LEU A 429 -19.51 13.49 -38.39
N LEU A 430 -19.79 13.20 -37.11
CA LEU A 430 -21.14 12.88 -36.62
C LEU A 430 -21.83 14.07 -35.92
N ASP A 431 -21.09 15.13 -35.58
CA ASP A 431 -21.62 16.32 -34.90
C ASP A 431 -21.87 17.53 -35.83
N GLU A 432 -21.57 17.43 -37.13
CA GLU A 432 -21.68 18.55 -38.09
C GLU A 432 -22.77 18.39 -39.19
N GLU A 433 -23.73 17.48 -39.03
CA GLU A 433 -24.91 17.39 -39.90
C GLU A 433 -26.17 17.92 -39.19
N TYR A 434 -26.13 19.17 -38.73
CA TYR A 434 -27.33 20.01 -38.63
C TYR A 434 -26.94 21.50 -38.70
N ASP A 435 -27.38 22.12 -39.79
CA ASP A 435 -27.71 23.54 -39.95
C ASP A 435 -26.59 24.52 -40.36
N SER A 436 -26.56 24.84 -41.65
CA SER A 436 -26.46 26.24 -42.11
C SER A 436 -26.79 26.33 -43.60
N ASP A 437 -28.08 26.42 -43.89
CA ASP A 437 -28.52 27.19 -45.05
C ASP A 437 -28.81 28.63 -44.58
N GLU A 438 -28.28 29.57 -45.36
CA GLU A 438 -28.92 30.85 -45.66
C GLU A 438 -28.53 32.12 -44.85
N LYS A 439 -27.70 32.93 -45.53
CA LYS A 439 -27.83 34.39 -45.77
C LYS A 439 -27.17 35.43 -44.84
N LEU A 440 -26.20 36.10 -45.50
CA LEU A 440 -26.16 37.54 -45.79
C LEU A 440 -25.95 38.53 -44.62
N ASN A 441 -24.73 39.06 -44.60
CA ASN A 441 -24.34 40.39 -44.12
C ASN A 441 -25.43 41.46 -44.31
N ILE A 442 -25.78 42.19 -43.25
CA ILE A 442 -25.99 43.64 -43.24
C ILE A 442 -25.68 44.20 -41.83
N THR A 443 -24.96 45.31 -41.86
CA THR A 443 -24.49 46.28 -40.86
C THR A 443 -25.55 46.78 -39.85
N ILE A 444 -25.09 47.17 -38.64
CA ILE A 444 -25.36 48.44 -37.88
C ILE A 444 -25.52 48.22 -36.35
N ASP A 445 -24.61 48.88 -35.62
CA ASP A 445 -24.77 49.76 -34.43
C ASP A 445 -25.57 49.34 -33.17
N LYS A 446 -24.89 49.54 -32.02
CA LYS A 446 -25.36 49.87 -30.66
C LYS A 446 -26.17 48.87 -29.82
N GLY A 447 -25.73 48.78 -28.55
CA GLY A 447 -26.62 49.04 -27.42
C GLY A 447 -26.71 47.92 -26.38
N ASP A 448 -26.01 48.15 -25.26
CA ASP A 448 -26.41 47.98 -23.85
C ASP A 448 -27.59 47.09 -23.44
N GLY A 449 -27.43 46.49 -22.26
CA GLY A 449 -28.51 46.01 -21.36
C GLY A 449 -28.46 44.50 -21.20
N GLU A 450 -28.11 43.98 -20.00
CA GLU A 450 -29.07 43.70 -18.90
C GLU A 450 -30.18 42.75 -19.38
N ASP A 451 -30.56 41.67 -18.72
CA ASP A 451 -30.31 41.05 -17.42
C ASP A 451 -31.28 39.84 -17.41
N PHE A 452 -31.18 38.98 -16.39
CA PHE A 452 -32.28 38.15 -15.86
C PHE A 452 -32.77 37.02 -16.78
N ASP A 453 -33.16 35.84 -16.32
CA ASP A 453 -32.97 35.06 -15.11
C ASP A 453 -33.66 33.72 -15.44
N ASP A 454 -33.51 32.77 -14.53
CA ASP A 454 -34.55 31.82 -14.17
C ASP A 454 -34.94 30.69 -15.15
N ASP A 455 -34.60 29.51 -14.63
CA ASP A 455 -35.58 28.52 -14.19
C ASP A 455 -35.78 27.27 -15.06
N ASP A 456 -35.78 26.17 -14.29
CA ASP A 456 -36.66 25.02 -14.40
C ASP A 456 -36.39 24.04 -15.55
N PHE A 457 -36.46 22.73 -15.38
CA PHE A 457 -36.78 21.83 -14.27
C PHE A 457 -36.47 20.40 -14.79
N VAL A 458 -36.31 19.44 -13.88
CA VAL A 458 -36.78 18.04 -13.96
C VAL A 458 -35.96 16.98 -14.70
N ASP A 459 -35.48 16.05 -13.86
CA ASP A 459 -35.65 14.59 -13.86
C ASP A 459 -35.83 13.87 -15.22
N ASP A 460 -34.99 12.85 -15.45
CA ASP A 460 -35.43 11.48 -15.21
C ASP A 460 -34.25 10.49 -15.36
N ASP A 461 -33.97 9.79 -14.27
CA ASP A 461 -33.53 8.39 -14.27
C ASP A 461 -34.67 7.58 -14.96
N PRO A 462 -34.46 6.55 -15.81
CA PRO A 462 -33.66 5.41 -15.39
C PRO A 462 -32.95 4.55 -16.45
N SER A 463 -32.09 3.69 -15.91
CA SER A 463 -31.95 2.26 -16.25
C SER A 463 -30.68 1.79 -16.97
N ARG A 464 -30.06 0.79 -16.30
CA ARG A 464 -29.59 -0.51 -16.82
C ARG A 464 -28.40 -0.52 -17.80
N ASN A 465 -27.25 -0.98 -17.30
CA ASN A 465 -26.95 -2.42 -17.26
C ASN A 465 -25.92 -2.77 -16.18
#